data_AF-A0A382VQA7-F1
#
_entry.id   AF-A0A382VQA7-F1
#
_cell.length_a   1.000
_cell.length_b   1.000
_cell.length_c   1.000
_cell.angle_alpha   90.00
_cell.angle_beta   90.00
_cell.angle_gamma   90.00
#
_symmetry.space_group_name_H-M   'P 1'
#
loop_
_entity.id
_entity.type
_entity.pdbx_description
1 polymer ?
#
loop_
_entity_poly.entity_id
_entity_poly.type
_entity_poly.pdbx_seq_one_letter_code
_entity_poly.pdbx_strand_id
1 'polypeptide(L)' 'MNSKHNDFKVADLSLADWGRKEIVIAQSEMPALMKLRKIHKEKKPLKGAKILGCIHMTIQTAVLIETLTSLGAEVR' A
#
# COMPACT_ATOMS: atom_id res chain seq x y z
N MET A 1 30.17 -1.92 -10.10
CA MET A 1 29.50 -2.78 -9.09
C MET A 1 28.46 -1.92 -8.39
N ASN A 2 27.19 -2.02 -8.77
CA ASN A 2 26.15 -1.09 -8.32
C ASN A 2 25.69 -1.45 -6.90
N SER A 3 25.94 -0.55 -5.96
CA SER A 3 25.48 -0.62 -4.57
C SER A 3 23.95 -0.72 -4.54
N LYS A 4 23.41 -1.78 -3.91
CA LYS A 4 21.98 -1.92 -3.64
C LYS A 4 21.55 -0.83 -2.64
N HIS A 5 21.19 0.36 -3.15
CA HIS A 5 20.42 1.31 -2.35
C HIS A 5 19.02 0.73 -2.17
N ASN A 6 18.64 0.43 -0.92
CA ASN A 6 17.26 0.10 -0.60
C ASN A 6 16.43 1.37 -0.84
N ASP A 7 15.41 1.29 -1.70
CA ASP A 7 14.54 2.41 -2.10
C ASP A 7 13.56 2.86 -0.99
N PHE A 8 13.85 2.51 0.27
CA PHE A 8 13.05 2.81 1.45
C PHE A 8 13.94 2.98 2.69
N LYS A 9 13.45 3.73 3.68
CA LYS A 9 14.07 3.88 5.00
C LYS A 9 13.01 3.72 6.07
N VAL A 10 13.13 2.68 6.89
CA VAL A 10 12.22 2.35 8.00
C VAL A 10 13.04 2.02 9.25
N ALA A 11 12.40 2.05 10.42
CA ALA A 11 13.10 1.82 11.69
C ALA A 11 13.55 0.36 11.87
N ASP A 12 12.67 -0.61 11.60
CA ASP A 12 12.95 -2.04 11.76
C ASP A 12 12.16 -2.86 10.73
N LEU A 13 12.87 -3.61 9.88
CA LEU A 13 12.27 -4.43 8.83
C LEU A 13 11.78 -5.79 9.36
N SER A 14 12.26 -6.24 10.53
CA SER A 14 11.84 -7.51 11.13
C SER A 14 10.36 -7.54 11.55
N LEU A 15 9.75 -6.36 11.72
CA LEU A 15 8.35 -6.18 12.07
C LEU A 15 7.38 -6.36 10.88
N ALA A 16 7.89 -6.58 9.66
CA ALA A 16 7.07 -6.66 8.44
C ALA A 16 5.97 -7.73 8.53
N ASP A 17 6.27 -8.92 9.07
CA ASP A 17 5.30 -10.01 9.19
C ASP A 17 4.18 -9.68 10.19
N TRP A 18 4.51 -8.96 11.27
CA TRP A 18 3.51 -8.48 12.22
C TRP A 18 2.66 -7.38 11.59
N GLY A 19 3.27 -6.40 10.93
CA GLY A 19 2.56 -5.35 10.20
C GLY A 19 1.62 -5.92 9.15
N ARG A 20 1.99 -7.01 8.47
CA ARG A 20 1.12 -7.72 7.52
C ARG A 20 -0.13 -8.28 8.18
N LYS A 21 -0.01 -8.86 9.38
CA LYS A 21 -1.17 -9.37 10.13
C LYS A 21 -2.13 -8.24 10.51
N GLU A 22 -1.59 -7.13 11.01
CA GLU A 22 -2.39 -5.94 11.36
C GLU A 22 -3.10 -5.33 10.13
N ILE A 23 -2.42 -5.27 8.98
CA ILE A 23 -3.03 -4.81 7.72
C ILE A 23 -4.21 -5.69 7.33
N VAL A 24 -4.07 -7.01 7.42
CA VAL A 24 -5.15 -7.95 7.09
C VAL A 24 -6.35 -7.75 8.01
N ILE A 25 -6.12 -7.51 9.31
CA ILE A 25 -7.18 -7.20 10.26
C ILE A 25 -7.85 -5.87 9.89
N ALA A 26 -7.08 -4.82 9.63
CA ALA A 26 -7.61 -3.49 9.30
C ALA A 26 -8.46 -3.46 8.01
N GLN A 27 -8.28 -4.41 7.09
CA GLN A 27 -9.11 -4.50 5.89
C GLN A 27 -10.59 -4.77 6.21
N SER A 28 -10.92 -5.48 7.30
CA SER A 28 -12.33 -5.72 7.70
C SER A 28 -13.02 -4.42 8.10
N GLU A 29 -12.27 -3.50 8.72
CA GLU A 29 -12.76 -2.20 9.20
C GLU A 29 -12.73 -1.10 8.12
N MET A 30 -12.27 -1.43 6.91
CA MET A 30 -12.19 -0.49 5.79
C MET A 30 -13.00 -0.96 4.57
N PRO A 31 -14.32 -1.22 4.72
CA PRO A 31 -15.14 -1.86 3.69
C PRO A 31 -15.23 -1.05 2.39
N ALA A 32 -15.17 0.28 2.48
CA ALA A 32 -15.20 1.15 1.31
C ALA A 32 -13.97 0.95 0.40
N LEU A 33 -12.77 0.87 0.96
CA LEU A 33 -11.54 0.61 0.19
C LEU A 33 -11.55 -0.79 -0.42
N MET A 34 -12.02 -1.79 0.35
CA MET A 34 -12.10 -3.17 -0.15
C MET A 34 -13.11 -3.29 -1.30
N LYS A 35 -14.24 -2.56 -1.21
CA LYS A 35 -15.21 -2.47 -2.31
C LYS A 35 -14.63 -1.80 -3.54
N LEU A 36 -13.92 -0.67 -3.39
CA LEU A 36 -13.24 0.01 -4.51
C LEU A 36 -12.23 -0.92 -5.20
N ARG A 37 -11.41 -1.61 -4.40
CA ARG A 37 -10.46 -2.61 -4.88
C ARG A 37 -11.18 -3.69 -5.69
N LYS A 38 -12.25 -4.29 -5.16
CA LYS A 38 -13.01 -5.35 -5.86
C LYS A 38 -13.60 -4.86 -7.19
N ILE A 39 -14.17 -3.66 -7.25
CA ILE A 39 -14.85 -3.15 -8.45
C ILE A 39 -13.85 -2.76 -9.55
N HIS A 40 -12.71 -2.17 -9.17
CA HIS A 40 -11.83 -1.49 -10.13
C HIS A 40 -10.49 -2.20 -10.37
N LYS A 41 -10.15 -3.27 -9.62
CA LYS A 41 -8.87 -3.98 -9.76
C LYS A 41 -8.59 -4.43 -11.20
N GLU A 42 -9.58 -4.97 -11.90
CA GLU A 42 -9.40 -5.44 -13.29
C GLU A 42 -9.26 -4.29 -14.29
N LYS A 43 -9.96 -3.18 -14.03
CA LYS A 43 -9.93 -1.98 -14.90
C LYS A 43 -8.61 -1.21 -14.76
N LYS A 44 -7.87 -1.40 -13.67
CA LYS A 44 -6.61 -0.71 -13.34
C LYS A 44 -6.66 0.80 -13.66
N PRO A 45 -7.62 1.56 -13.11
CA PRO A 45 -7.85 2.95 -13.52
C PRO A 45 -6.67 3.89 -13.22
N LEU A 46 -5.77 3.50 -12.32
CA LEU A 46 -4.58 4.28 -11.97
C LEU A 46 -3.31 3.80 -12.69
N LYS A 47 -3.43 2.93 -13.71
CA LYS A 47 -2.27 2.43 -14.45
C LYS A 47 -1.45 3.60 -15.02
N GLY A 48 -0.18 3.66 -14.63
CA GLY A 48 0.76 4.69 -15.06
C GLY A 48 0.75 5.96 -14.18
N ALA A 49 -0.17 6.07 -13.23
CA ALA A 49 -0.16 7.15 -12.26
C ALA A 49 0.99 6.96 -11.25
N LYS A 50 1.68 8.05 -10.92
CA LYS A 50 2.68 8.12 -9.86
C LYS A 50 2.14 9.00 -8.74
N ILE A 51 1.96 8.44 -7.55
CA ILE A 51 1.33 9.11 -6.41
C ILE A 51 2.37 9.25 -5.29
N LEU A 52 2.57 10.48 -4.83
CA LEU A 52 3.39 10.79 -3.66
C LEU A 52 2.50 11.04 -2.45
N GLY A 53 2.73 10.31 -1.36
CA GLY A 53 2.00 10.45 -0.10
C GLY A 53 2.84 11.11 1.00
N CYS A 54 2.38 12.24 1.53
CA CYS A 54 2.94 12.84 2.75
C CYS A 54 1.87 12.82 3.85
N ILE A 55 1.59 11.63 4.34
CA ILE A 55 0.58 11.36 5.37
C ILE A 55 1.15 10.42 6.43
N HIS A 56 0.51 10.35 7.59
CA HIS A 56 0.93 9.46 8.67
C HIS A 56 0.99 8.00 8.19
N MET A 57 2.14 7.36 8.36
CA MET A 57 2.39 6.00 7.87
C MET A 57 1.90 4.96 8.89
N THR A 58 0.57 4.80 8.97
CA THR A 58 -0.12 3.87 9.87
C THR A 58 -0.59 2.59 9.16
N ILE A 59 -1.17 1.65 9.91
CA ILE A 59 -1.77 0.42 9.35
C ILE A 59 -2.90 0.75 8.35
N GLN A 60 -3.74 1.74 8.65
CA GLN A 60 -4.82 2.17 7.75
C GLN A 60 -4.27 2.78 6.45
N THR A 61 -3.19 3.56 6.54
CA THR A 61 -2.52 4.11 5.36
C THR A 61 -1.92 2.99 4.50
N ALA A 62 -1.41 1.91 5.09
CA ALA A 62 -0.96 0.76 4.31
C ALA A 62 -2.10 0.11 3.50
N VAL A 63 -3.31 -0.01 4.07
CA VAL A 63 -4.50 -0.49 3.33
C VAL A 63 -4.86 0.45 2.17
N LEU A 64 -4.75 1.77 2.36
CA LEU A 64 -4.92 2.76 1.30
C LEU A 64 -3.88 2.59 0.18
N ILE A 65 -2.60 2.48 0.53
CA ILE A 65 -1.50 2.29 -0.44
C ILE A 65 -1.68 0.98 -1.22
N GLU A 66 -2.03 -0.12 -0.55
CA GLU A 66 -2.35 -1.39 -1.22
C GLU A 66 -3.55 -1.28 -2.17
N THR A 67 -4.52 -0.43 -1.83
CA THR A 67 -5.65 -0.15 -2.71
C THR A 67 -5.17 0.59 -3.95
N LEU A 68 -4.46 1.70 -3.81
CA LEU A 68 -3.95 2.49 -4.94
C LEU A 68 -3.05 1.66 -5.88
N THR A 69 -2.11 0.91 -5.32
CA THR A 69 -1.23 0.00 -6.08
C THR A 69 -2.01 -1.10 -6.76
N SER A 70 -3.01 -1.70 -6.10
CA SER A 70 -3.87 -2.70 -6.73
C SER A 70 -4.73 -2.14 -7.86
N LEU A 71 -5.01 -0.84 -7.86
CA LEU A 71 -5.68 -0.12 -8.94
C LEU A 71 -4.72 0.37 -10.04
N GLY A 72 -3.41 0.09 -9.92
CA GLY A 72 -2.41 0.28 -10.97
C GLY A 72 -1.42 1.43 -10.75
N ALA A 73 -1.50 2.16 -9.63
CA ALA A 73 -0.58 3.25 -9.33
C ALA A 73 0.80 2.75 -8.88
N GLU A 74 1.83 3.54 -9.17
CA GLU A 74 3.11 3.53 -8.46
C GLU A 74 3.00 4.52 -7.29
N VAL A 75 3.33 4.10 -6.08
CA VAL A 75 3.16 4.92 -4.86
C VAL A 75 4.50 5.07 -4.15
N ARG A 76 4.79 6.28 -3.68
CA ARG A 76 5.97 6.61 -2.87
C ARG A 76 5.60 7.45 -1.67
#